data_AF-A0A969D8E1-F1
#
_entry.id   AF-A0A969D8E1-F1
#
_cell.length_a   1.000
_cell.length_b   1.000
_cell.length_c   1.000
_cell.angle_alpha   90.00
_cell.angle_beta   90.00
_cell.angle_gamma   90.00
#
_symmetry.space_group_name_H-M   'P 1'
#
loop_
_entity.id
_entity.type
_entity.pdbx_description
1 polymer ?
#
loop_
_entity_poly.entity_id
_entity_poly.type
_entity_poly.pdbx_seq_one_letter_code
_entity_poly.pdbx_strand_id
1 'polypeptide(L)'
;MQTRASKPQPPQLAAKGKSQPQPPQSETARTSELSAYPLQSDPFNTGISDHFAQSTPFASRPFAAARQTAAPDLSAQLAPAQIQGFDPMSVSLFAGGSPPAVRHEPDATRLTTENPFTPTEADKIQRQSPLDWLTDRVGDALDTRDDEVRLDAEEDLAAFMNEDYTVANHHPTTGRGLFDAAYQPRTGAMTVTLKLCFQFASGDRTNADWIAAVGGPVAAAAYTDEQFNWQEGEADAWKGNAIAEVETAWSDQYTFHNTQPHWETLPNVNVRISIVETPADEAHFVTTVNKWPKDGGVRDAVTPPGRADHSTAHFEESADNGITNPDSSHFVRNTNSRAAYQIVDTNNPGQILFNLGSAEISAADQARLQTFGTTLGRPEIPPFPVTLTGHSSSEGDEAMNMRLSEDRARTVSNEIVSAGAKTQPTVTAQGEAGADATPQWRRVDITIGNFESDQTTVLHEFGHMFGLGDEYPTPDGGSRDVGTRVAHSALAETLIPGQQPIVAHHDESIMSNGEVIRPHHYVTFLEALGTMTHTTGQWDVGPGAGPTGPGDFPMRGADEPVPA
;
A
#
# COMPACT_ATOMS: atom_id res chain seq x y z
N MET A 1 -51.97 -1.65 48.29
CA MET A 1 -51.36 -2.55 47.30
C MET A 1 -50.11 -1.89 46.78
N GLN A 2 -48.96 -2.23 47.36
CA GLN A 2 -47.64 -1.71 47.00
C GLN A 2 -46.78 -2.91 46.63
N THR A 3 -46.26 -2.93 45.39
CA THR A 3 -45.17 -3.83 44.99
C THR A 3 -44.27 -3.07 44.01
N ARG A 4 -43.13 -2.61 44.51
CA ARG A 4 -41.94 -2.26 43.71
C ARG A 4 -41.19 -3.55 43.44
N ALA A 5 -40.93 -3.87 42.17
CA ALA A 5 -40.10 -4.99 41.76
C ALA A 5 -38.66 -4.51 41.51
N SER A 6 -37.71 -5.20 42.12
CA SER A 6 -36.27 -4.97 42.06
C SER A 6 -35.63 -5.55 40.81
N LYS A 7 -34.56 -4.89 40.32
CA LYS A 7 -33.65 -5.37 39.26
C LYS A 7 -32.91 -6.66 39.69
N PRO A 8 -32.61 -7.58 38.77
CA PRO A 8 -31.78 -8.75 39.05
C PRO A 8 -30.27 -8.44 38.95
N GLN A 9 -29.52 -9.09 39.83
CA GLN A 9 -28.05 -9.09 39.94
C GLN A 9 -27.50 -10.37 39.27
N PRO A 10 -26.34 -10.35 38.59
CA PRO A 10 -25.80 -11.53 37.92
C PRO A 10 -25.16 -12.54 38.90
N PRO A 11 -25.08 -13.83 38.54
CA PRO A 11 -24.67 -14.90 39.44
C PRO A 11 -23.15 -14.97 39.67
N GLN A 12 -22.78 -15.23 40.92
CA GLN A 12 -21.44 -15.58 41.37
C GLN A 12 -21.08 -17.00 40.93
N LEU A 13 -19.92 -17.17 40.31
CA LEU A 13 -19.32 -18.48 40.01
C LEU A 13 -18.53 -18.99 41.23
N ALA A 14 -18.87 -20.21 41.63
CA ALA A 14 -18.30 -20.91 42.77
C ALA A 14 -16.94 -21.56 42.42
N ALA A 15 -16.00 -21.44 43.35
CA ALA A 15 -14.70 -22.10 43.35
C ALA A 15 -14.82 -23.63 43.57
N LYS A 16 -14.07 -24.40 42.78
CA LYS A 16 -13.68 -25.79 43.09
C LYS A 16 -12.21 -25.98 42.73
N GLY A 17 -11.43 -26.42 43.71
CA GLY A 17 -9.99 -26.66 43.59
C GLY A 17 -9.59 -28.08 43.21
N LYS A 18 -8.32 -28.39 43.56
CA LYS A 18 -7.45 -29.56 43.25
C LYS A 18 -6.56 -29.29 42.02
N SER A 19 -5.26 -29.57 41.97
CA SER A 19 -4.32 -30.32 42.85
C SER A 19 -2.88 -30.04 42.38
N GLN A 20 -1.93 -29.99 43.31
CA GLN A 20 -0.48 -29.89 43.06
C GLN A 20 0.10 -31.18 42.44
N PRO A 21 1.23 -31.09 41.71
CA PRO A 21 2.21 -32.18 41.63
C PRO A 21 3.54 -31.84 42.32
N GLN A 22 4.03 -32.80 43.12
CA GLN A 22 5.37 -32.86 43.73
C GLN A 22 6.41 -33.44 42.73
N PRO A 23 7.73 -33.28 42.99
CA PRO A 23 8.81 -33.54 42.04
C PRO A 23 9.37 -34.97 42.14
N PRO A 24 10.09 -35.47 41.11
CA PRO A 24 10.83 -36.72 41.24
C PRO A 24 12.24 -36.51 41.81
N GLN A 25 12.58 -37.35 42.79
CA GLN A 25 13.93 -37.56 43.31
C GLN A 25 14.65 -38.70 42.56
N SER A 26 15.92 -38.44 42.26
CA SER A 26 17.12 -39.30 42.16
C SER A 26 17.01 -40.83 42.03
N GLU A 27 17.81 -41.38 41.10
CA GLU A 27 18.55 -42.63 41.31
C GLU A 27 19.98 -42.58 40.70
N THR A 28 20.82 -43.44 41.25
CA THR A 28 22.29 -43.41 41.43
C THR A 28 23.18 -43.91 40.28
N ALA A 29 24.32 -43.22 40.12
CA ALA A 29 25.72 -43.68 40.04
C ALA A 29 26.15 -44.91 39.19
N ARG A 30 27.17 -44.68 38.33
CA ARG A 30 28.39 -45.51 38.18
C ARG A 30 29.54 -44.74 37.48
N THR A 31 30.65 -44.60 38.23
CA THR A 31 32.10 -44.68 37.90
C THR A 31 32.49 -44.84 36.41
N SER A 32 33.52 -44.20 35.83
CA SER A 32 34.93 -44.17 36.25
C SER A 32 35.85 -43.30 35.36
N GLU A 33 36.87 -42.73 36.01
CA GLU A 33 38.29 -42.57 35.60
C GLU A 33 38.81 -41.45 34.65
N LEU A 34 39.65 -40.62 35.29
CA LEU A 34 40.75 -39.76 34.84
C LEU A 34 41.75 -40.40 33.86
N SER A 35 42.28 -39.63 32.91
CA SER A 35 43.75 -39.49 32.74
C SER A 35 44.19 -38.30 31.85
N ALA A 36 44.97 -37.42 32.47
CA ALA A 36 46.16 -36.66 32.04
C ALA A 36 46.34 -36.00 30.62
N TYR A 37 46.60 -34.69 30.68
CA TYR A 37 47.43 -33.79 29.82
C TYR A 37 48.85 -34.35 29.49
N PRO A 38 49.71 -33.77 28.56
CA PRO A 38 49.87 -32.32 28.31
C PRO A 38 50.26 -31.80 26.89
N LEU A 39 50.30 -30.47 26.84
CA LEU A 39 50.91 -29.51 25.89
C LEU A 39 52.30 -29.89 25.34
N GLN A 40 52.66 -29.47 24.11
CA GLN A 40 53.52 -28.29 23.78
C GLN A 40 54.12 -28.31 22.34
N SER A 41 54.32 -27.09 21.81
CA SER A 41 55.36 -26.62 20.86
C SER A 41 55.15 -26.62 19.32
N ASP A 42 55.03 -25.41 18.76
CA ASP A 42 55.54 -24.91 17.45
C ASP A 42 57.07 -25.12 17.29
N PRO A 43 57.76 -24.99 16.12
CA PRO A 43 57.49 -23.99 15.04
C PRO A 43 57.94 -24.32 13.57
N PHE A 44 57.71 -23.35 12.66
CA PHE A 44 58.39 -23.05 11.37
C PHE A 44 58.67 -24.17 10.33
N ASN A 45 58.14 -24.04 9.09
CA ASN A 45 58.98 -24.02 7.88
C ASN A 45 58.27 -23.48 6.61
N THR A 46 59.08 -22.79 5.80
CA THR A 46 58.87 -22.11 4.53
C THR A 46 58.71 -23.04 3.31
N GLY A 47 58.11 -22.57 2.21
CA GLY A 47 58.29 -23.21 0.90
C GLY A 47 57.47 -22.63 -0.27
N ILE A 48 58.08 -21.70 -1.01
CA ILE A 48 57.71 -21.27 -2.37
C ILE A 48 58.11 -22.37 -3.37
N SER A 49 57.30 -22.68 -4.39
CA SER A 49 57.69 -22.72 -5.84
C SER A 49 56.61 -23.36 -6.74
N ASP A 50 56.18 -22.54 -7.70
CA ASP A 50 55.83 -22.79 -9.12
C ASP A 50 55.65 -24.23 -9.67
N HIS A 51 54.55 -24.40 -10.42
CA HIS A 51 54.61 -24.99 -11.76
C HIS A 51 53.56 -24.39 -12.72
N PHE A 52 54.07 -23.93 -13.86
CA PHE A 52 53.42 -23.46 -15.09
C PHE A 52 52.63 -24.55 -15.84
N ALA A 53 51.49 -24.18 -16.46
CA ALA A 53 51.17 -24.34 -17.91
C ALA A 53 49.68 -24.02 -18.19
N GLN A 54 49.38 -22.86 -18.78
CA GLN A 54 49.00 -22.66 -20.20
C GLN A 54 47.60 -23.17 -20.62
N SER A 55 46.67 -22.24 -20.82
CA SER A 55 46.11 -21.94 -22.16
C SER A 55 45.21 -20.69 -22.11
N THR A 56 45.32 -19.88 -23.16
CA THR A 56 44.82 -18.51 -23.33
C THR A 56 43.49 -18.47 -24.12
N PRO A 57 43.01 -17.35 -24.71
CA PRO A 57 41.76 -16.70 -24.28
C PRO A 57 40.66 -16.72 -25.35
N PHE A 58 39.40 -16.52 -24.95
CA PHE A 58 38.32 -16.26 -25.90
C PHE A 58 38.44 -14.84 -26.44
N ALA A 59 38.77 -14.76 -27.74
CA ALA A 59 38.85 -13.53 -28.51
C ALA A 59 37.45 -13.09 -28.97
N SER A 60 37.23 -11.78 -28.81
CA SER A 60 36.17 -10.99 -29.41
C SER A 60 36.15 -11.14 -30.94
N ARG A 61 34.95 -11.21 -31.53
CA ARG A 61 34.74 -11.05 -32.98
C ARG A 61 33.38 -10.37 -33.28
N PRO A 62 33.25 -9.77 -34.49
CA PRO A 62 32.85 -8.37 -34.60
C PRO A 62 31.44 -8.15 -35.16
N PHE A 63 30.98 -6.90 -35.01
CA PHE A 63 29.87 -6.31 -35.75
C PHE A 63 30.05 -6.45 -37.27
N ALA A 64 29.00 -6.95 -37.94
CA ALA A 64 28.82 -6.82 -39.38
C ALA A 64 27.38 -6.35 -39.66
N ALA A 65 27.29 -5.39 -40.56
CA ALA A 65 26.09 -4.66 -40.94
C ALA A 65 25.21 -5.39 -41.97
N ALA A 66 23.97 -4.88 -42.04
CA ALA A 66 23.01 -4.90 -43.17
C ALA A 66 22.17 -6.16 -43.40
N ARG A 67 20.84 -6.00 -43.25
CA ARG A 67 19.91 -5.83 -44.39
C ARG A 67 18.48 -5.54 -43.92
N GLN A 68 17.94 -4.44 -44.41
CA GLN A 68 16.50 -4.20 -44.53
C GLN A 68 15.86 -5.30 -45.38
N THR A 69 14.79 -5.92 -44.89
CA THR A 69 13.82 -6.64 -45.71
C THR A 69 12.43 -6.14 -45.35
N ALA A 70 11.69 -5.84 -46.42
CA ALA A 70 10.41 -5.17 -46.46
C ALA A 70 9.28 -5.96 -45.76
N ALA A 71 8.29 -5.20 -45.30
CA ALA A 71 6.98 -5.68 -44.88
C ALA A 71 6.21 -6.31 -46.05
N PRO A 72 5.36 -7.33 -45.83
CA PRO A 72 4.29 -7.65 -46.73
C PRO A 72 2.99 -6.93 -46.30
N ASP A 73 2.50 -6.17 -47.27
CA ASP A 73 1.13 -5.74 -47.51
C ASP A 73 0.09 -6.83 -47.21
N LEU A 74 -0.88 -6.52 -46.34
CA LEU A 74 -2.08 -7.32 -46.12
C LEU A 74 -3.30 -6.44 -46.46
N SER A 75 -3.61 -6.40 -47.75
CA SER A 75 -4.87 -5.91 -48.27
C SER A 75 -5.59 -7.01 -49.07
N ALA A 76 -6.89 -7.16 -48.75
CA ALA A 76 -7.95 -7.90 -49.45
C ALA A 76 -7.97 -9.44 -49.37
N GLN A 77 -9.01 -9.98 -48.72
CA GLN A 77 -10.16 -10.55 -49.43
C GLN A 77 -11.29 -10.95 -48.46
N LEU A 78 -12.44 -10.29 -48.64
CA LEU A 78 -13.75 -10.64 -48.11
C LEU A 78 -14.40 -11.70 -49.03
N ALA A 79 -14.97 -12.76 -48.45
CA ALA A 79 -16.14 -13.47 -48.98
C ALA A 79 -16.81 -14.31 -47.87
N PRO A 80 -18.16 -14.52 -47.92
CA PRO A 80 -18.97 -14.85 -46.77
C PRO A 80 -19.19 -16.36 -46.57
N ALA A 81 -19.24 -16.81 -45.31
CA ALA A 81 -19.65 -18.17 -44.96
C ALA A 81 -21.17 -18.25 -44.81
N GLN A 82 -21.75 -19.23 -45.53
CA GLN A 82 -23.18 -19.53 -45.60
C GLN A 82 -23.72 -20.13 -44.30
N ILE A 83 -24.94 -19.71 -43.99
CA ILE A 83 -25.82 -20.26 -42.96
C ILE A 83 -26.45 -21.57 -43.45
N GLN A 84 -26.26 -22.64 -42.68
CA GLN A 84 -27.12 -23.82 -42.57
C GLN A 84 -27.08 -24.20 -41.08
N GLY A 85 -28.15 -24.23 -40.29
CA GLY A 85 -29.45 -24.84 -40.53
C GLY A 85 -29.57 -26.04 -39.58
N PHE A 86 -30.05 -25.82 -38.35
CA PHE A 86 -30.56 -26.89 -37.48
C PHE A 86 -31.79 -26.40 -36.71
N ASP A 87 -32.82 -27.24 -36.80
CA ASP A 87 -34.20 -27.06 -36.34
C ASP A 87 -34.38 -27.22 -34.81
N PRO A 88 -35.55 -26.79 -34.28
CA PRO A 88 -35.80 -26.56 -32.87
C PRO A 88 -36.40 -27.79 -32.17
N MET A 89 -36.06 -28.01 -30.90
CA MET A 89 -36.78 -28.94 -30.03
C MET A 89 -36.96 -28.38 -28.62
N SER A 90 -38.23 -28.18 -28.26
CA SER A 90 -38.83 -28.56 -26.97
C SER A 90 -38.62 -27.63 -25.77
N VAL A 91 -39.45 -26.58 -25.70
CA VAL A 91 -39.78 -25.90 -24.43
C VAL A 91 -40.91 -26.68 -23.75
N SER A 92 -40.59 -27.39 -22.67
CA SER A 92 -41.57 -27.93 -21.74
C SER A 92 -41.97 -26.89 -20.71
N LEU A 93 -43.25 -26.52 -20.72
CA LEU A 93 -43.92 -25.85 -19.61
C LEU A 93 -43.90 -26.73 -18.36
N PHE A 94 -43.37 -26.21 -17.24
CA PHE A 94 -43.86 -26.54 -15.92
C PHE A 94 -44.12 -25.27 -15.12
N ALA A 95 -45.35 -25.24 -14.60
CA ALA A 95 -45.90 -24.21 -13.75
C ALA A 95 -45.51 -24.44 -12.29
N GLY A 96 -45.49 -23.34 -11.52
CA GLY A 96 -45.95 -23.34 -10.14
C GLY A 96 -44.86 -23.30 -9.08
N GLY A 97 -44.66 -22.12 -8.51
CA GLY A 97 -43.87 -21.94 -7.30
C GLY A 97 -43.67 -20.47 -6.95
N SER A 98 -44.75 -19.77 -6.60
CA SER A 98 -44.67 -18.41 -6.02
C SER A 98 -43.94 -18.44 -4.68
N PRO A 99 -42.89 -17.61 -4.45
CA PRO A 99 -42.46 -17.24 -3.12
C PRO A 99 -43.21 -15.99 -2.63
N PRO A 100 -43.32 -15.80 -1.30
CA PRO A 100 -44.21 -14.81 -0.71
C PRO A 100 -43.72 -13.38 -0.95
N ALA A 101 -44.63 -12.54 -1.43
CA ALA A 101 -44.47 -11.09 -1.46
C ALA A 101 -44.33 -10.57 -0.02
N VAL A 102 -43.10 -10.26 0.39
CA VAL A 102 -42.85 -9.38 1.53
C VAL A 102 -43.20 -7.97 1.09
N ARG A 103 -44.44 -7.56 1.39
CA ARG A 103 -44.85 -6.16 1.35
C ARG A 103 -44.12 -5.42 2.47
N HIS A 104 -43.05 -4.73 2.13
CA HIS A 104 -42.69 -3.52 2.86
C HIS A 104 -43.56 -2.38 2.34
N GLU A 105 -44.56 -2.00 3.14
CA GLU A 105 -45.17 -0.67 3.02
C GLU A 105 -44.11 0.37 3.42
N PRO A 106 -43.81 1.39 2.59
CA PRO A 106 -43.30 2.62 3.11
C PRO A 106 -44.49 3.46 3.59
N ASP A 107 -44.53 3.64 4.91
CA ASP A 107 -45.39 4.58 5.61
C ASP A 107 -45.12 6.00 5.09
N ALA A 108 -45.96 6.44 4.15
CA ALA A 108 -45.96 7.77 3.60
C ALA A 108 -46.72 8.71 4.55
N THR A 109 -46.08 9.16 5.62
CA THR A 109 -46.39 10.45 6.25
C THR A 109 -45.20 10.97 7.07
N ARG A 110 -44.28 11.68 6.41
CA ARG A 110 -43.40 12.62 7.11
C ARG A 110 -43.35 13.94 6.35
N LEU A 111 -43.86 14.96 7.03
CA LEU A 111 -43.93 16.36 6.65
C LEU A 111 -42.62 16.85 5.99
N THR A 112 -42.70 17.22 4.72
CA THR A 112 -41.79 18.16 4.09
C THR A 112 -42.10 19.55 4.66
N THR A 113 -41.29 20.03 5.59
CA THR A 113 -41.15 21.47 5.80
C THR A 113 -40.46 22.02 4.58
N GLU A 114 -41.25 22.61 3.69
CA GLU A 114 -40.76 23.47 2.61
C GLU A 114 -39.81 24.51 3.20
N ASN A 115 -38.61 24.60 2.64
CA ASN A 115 -37.69 25.69 2.90
C ASN A 115 -38.08 26.81 1.92
N PRO A 116 -38.71 27.92 2.36
CA PRO A 116 -38.97 29.03 1.46
C PRO A 116 -37.66 29.78 1.25
N PHE A 117 -37.41 30.24 0.02
CA PHE A 117 -36.25 31.00 -0.46
C PHE A 117 -35.08 30.20 -1.04
N THR A 118 -35.29 29.65 -2.24
CA THR A 118 -34.29 29.76 -3.30
C THR A 118 -34.66 30.98 -4.16
N PRO A 119 -33.86 32.06 -4.19
CA PRO A 119 -34.10 33.19 -5.09
C PRO A 119 -33.98 32.72 -6.53
N THR A 120 -34.94 33.10 -7.37
CA THR A 120 -34.84 32.86 -8.81
C THR A 120 -33.77 33.78 -9.42
N GLU A 121 -33.20 33.44 -10.58
CA GLU A 121 -32.29 34.36 -11.32
C GLU A 121 -32.93 35.76 -11.55
N ALA A 122 -34.26 35.81 -11.68
CA ALA A 122 -35.01 37.05 -11.76
C ALA A 122 -34.97 37.90 -10.48
N ASP A 123 -34.75 37.29 -9.30
CA ASP A 123 -34.64 37.99 -8.01
C ASP A 123 -33.24 38.57 -7.78
N LYS A 124 -32.18 38.03 -8.42
CA LYS A 124 -30.83 38.62 -8.39
C LYS A 124 -30.74 39.89 -9.23
N ILE A 125 -31.51 39.97 -10.32
CA ILE A 125 -31.58 41.13 -11.21
C ILE A 125 -32.25 42.35 -10.52
N GLN A 126 -32.99 42.15 -9.43
CA GLN A 126 -33.76 43.22 -8.77
C GLN A 126 -32.98 44.13 -7.82
N ARG A 127 -31.65 43.97 -7.65
CA ARG A 127 -30.85 44.79 -6.70
C ARG A 127 -29.62 45.49 -7.26
N GLN A 128 -29.25 45.25 -8.52
CA GLN A 128 -28.19 46.03 -9.16
C GLN A 128 -28.85 47.15 -9.96
N SER A 129 -28.42 48.39 -9.76
CA SER A 129 -28.94 49.47 -10.60
C SER A 129 -28.54 49.18 -12.04
N PRO A 130 -29.33 49.59 -13.05
CA PRO A 130 -28.94 49.43 -14.45
C PRO A 130 -27.56 50.05 -14.79
N LEU A 131 -27.08 50.99 -13.96
CA LEU A 131 -25.75 51.56 -14.07
C LEU A 131 -24.67 50.62 -13.53
N ASP A 132 -24.93 49.86 -12.46
CA ASP A 132 -23.97 48.89 -11.92
C ASP A 132 -23.75 47.75 -12.92
N TRP A 133 -24.83 47.22 -13.51
CA TRP A 133 -24.74 46.23 -14.59
C TRP A 133 -23.99 46.73 -15.82
N LEU A 134 -24.20 48.00 -16.22
CA LEU A 134 -23.51 48.58 -17.37
C LEU A 134 -22.02 48.84 -17.05
N THR A 135 -21.70 49.24 -15.81
CA THR A 135 -20.33 49.49 -15.36
C THR A 135 -19.54 48.20 -15.23
N ASP A 136 -20.19 47.12 -14.77
CA ASP A 136 -19.63 45.77 -14.72
C ASP A 136 -19.25 45.32 -16.13
N ARG A 137 -20.23 45.33 -17.04
CA ARG A 137 -20.01 44.88 -18.43
C ARG A 137 -19.03 45.72 -19.24
N VAL A 138 -18.88 47.01 -18.91
CA VAL A 138 -17.87 47.89 -19.53
C VAL A 138 -16.51 47.71 -18.85
N GLY A 139 -16.49 47.44 -17.55
CA GLY A 139 -15.30 47.03 -16.79
C GLY A 139 -14.68 45.79 -17.40
N ASP A 140 -15.45 44.70 -17.51
CA ASP A 140 -15.01 43.42 -18.09
C ASP A 140 -14.55 43.59 -19.55
N ALA A 141 -15.22 44.46 -20.31
CA ALA A 141 -14.88 44.69 -21.71
C ALA A 141 -13.61 45.53 -21.91
N LEU A 142 -13.19 46.30 -20.90
CA LEU A 142 -12.08 47.23 -21.00
C LEU A 142 -10.90 46.87 -20.09
N ASP A 143 -11.06 45.94 -19.14
CA ASP A 143 -10.04 45.55 -18.16
C ASP A 143 -9.50 46.79 -17.42
N THR A 144 -10.41 47.50 -16.74
CA THR A 144 -10.11 48.81 -16.12
C THR A 144 -10.45 48.91 -14.64
N ARG A 145 -10.92 47.83 -13.99
CA ARG A 145 -11.22 47.86 -12.55
C ARG A 145 -9.92 47.72 -11.75
N ASP A 146 -9.85 48.39 -10.58
CA ASP A 146 -8.64 48.40 -9.74
C ASP A 146 -8.23 47.02 -9.17
N ASP A 147 -9.05 45.97 -9.36
CA ASP A 147 -8.83 44.57 -8.96
C ASP A 147 -9.27 43.57 -10.05
N GLU A 148 -9.10 43.90 -11.34
CA GLU A 148 -9.62 43.06 -12.45
C GLU A 148 -9.21 41.59 -12.31
N VAL A 149 -7.94 41.31 -12.02
CA VAL A 149 -7.41 39.94 -11.89
C VAL A 149 -8.19 39.10 -10.86
N ARG A 150 -8.61 39.70 -9.74
CA ARG A 150 -9.41 39.00 -8.72
C ARG A 150 -10.83 38.77 -9.22
N LEU A 151 -11.43 39.77 -9.85
CA LEU A 151 -12.80 39.70 -10.36
C LEU A 151 -12.92 38.67 -11.48
N ASP A 152 -11.99 38.67 -12.43
CA ASP A 152 -11.90 37.65 -13.48
C ASP A 152 -11.79 36.24 -12.88
N ALA A 153 -10.92 36.07 -11.86
CA ALA A 153 -10.76 34.78 -11.21
C ALA A 153 -12.01 34.32 -10.43
N GLU A 154 -12.77 35.25 -9.83
CA GLU A 154 -14.05 34.97 -9.16
C GLU A 154 -15.16 34.61 -10.17
N GLU A 155 -15.19 35.30 -11.32
CA GLU A 155 -16.09 35.00 -12.43
C GLU A 155 -15.78 33.63 -13.05
N ASP A 156 -14.50 33.34 -13.28
CA ASP A 156 -14.00 32.04 -13.75
C ASP A 156 -14.34 30.93 -12.74
N LEU A 157 -14.14 31.16 -11.44
CA LEU A 157 -14.52 30.21 -10.40
C LEU A 157 -16.04 29.98 -10.39
N ALA A 158 -16.84 31.04 -10.52
CA ALA A 158 -18.28 30.92 -10.56
C ALA A 158 -18.75 30.12 -11.79
N ALA A 159 -18.14 30.35 -12.95
CA ALA A 159 -18.38 29.57 -14.16
C ALA A 159 -17.96 28.10 -13.97
N PHE A 160 -16.76 27.88 -13.44
CA PHE A 160 -16.23 26.55 -13.11
C PHE A 160 -17.16 25.78 -12.20
N MET A 161 -17.68 26.43 -11.15
CA MET A 161 -18.62 25.86 -10.19
C MET A 161 -20.00 25.54 -10.77
N ASN A 162 -20.33 26.01 -11.97
CA ASN A 162 -21.62 25.73 -12.61
C ASN A 162 -21.57 24.56 -13.60
N GLU A 163 -20.40 23.97 -13.83
CA GLU A 163 -20.19 22.88 -14.78
C GLU A 163 -19.80 21.58 -14.06
N ASP A 164 -20.35 20.46 -14.53
CA ASP A 164 -19.91 19.12 -14.12
C ASP A 164 -18.92 18.61 -15.17
N TYR A 165 -17.80 18.06 -14.71
CA TYR A 165 -16.72 17.60 -15.58
C TYR A 165 -16.70 16.07 -15.63
N THR A 166 -16.47 15.51 -16.81
CA THR A 166 -16.34 14.05 -16.98
C THR A 166 -15.25 13.72 -17.98
N VAL A 167 -14.52 12.65 -17.73
CA VAL A 167 -13.66 11.98 -18.70
C VAL A 167 -13.98 10.50 -18.70
N ALA A 168 -14.28 9.96 -19.88
CA ALA A 168 -14.51 8.52 -20.07
C ALA A 168 -13.23 7.85 -20.54
N ASN A 169 -13.00 6.60 -20.13
CA ASN A 169 -11.85 5.80 -20.54
C ASN A 169 -10.51 6.55 -20.39
N HIS A 170 -10.31 7.22 -19.25
CA HIS A 170 -9.07 7.90 -18.94
C HIS A 170 -7.92 6.88 -18.88
N HIS A 171 -6.90 7.12 -19.71
CA HIS A 171 -5.65 6.37 -19.70
C HIS A 171 -4.56 7.24 -19.05
N PRO A 172 -4.13 6.92 -17.82
CA PRO A 172 -3.07 7.64 -17.18
C PRO A 172 -1.77 7.69 -18.00
N THR A 173 -1.02 8.79 -17.92
CA THR A 173 0.24 8.92 -18.68
C THR A 173 1.35 7.98 -18.19
N THR A 174 1.14 7.30 -17.06
CA THR A 174 1.96 6.16 -16.62
C THR A 174 1.95 5.00 -17.62
N GLY A 175 1.00 5.00 -18.57
CA GLY A 175 0.81 3.94 -19.56
C GLY A 175 0.15 2.69 -18.96
N ARG A 176 -0.53 2.85 -17.82
CA ARG A 176 -1.24 1.80 -17.09
C ARG A 176 -2.59 2.35 -16.63
N GLY A 177 -3.53 1.44 -16.37
CA GLY A 177 -4.84 1.76 -15.83
C GLY A 177 -5.82 2.29 -16.85
N LEU A 178 -7.11 2.14 -16.52
CA LEU A 178 -8.22 2.58 -17.36
C LEU A 178 -9.47 2.78 -16.49
N PHE A 179 -9.97 4.01 -16.39
CA PHE A 179 -11.14 4.34 -15.59
C PHE A 179 -11.90 5.55 -16.13
N ASP A 180 -13.15 5.71 -15.74
CA ASP A 180 -13.87 6.97 -15.93
C ASP A 180 -13.66 7.86 -14.71
N ALA A 181 -13.76 9.17 -14.90
CA ALA A 181 -13.86 10.10 -13.78
C ALA A 181 -14.96 11.14 -14.04
N ALA A 182 -15.63 11.54 -12.96
CA ALA A 182 -16.60 12.62 -12.95
C ALA A 182 -16.36 13.51 -11.74
N TYR A 183 -16.39 14.83 -11.90
CA TYR A 183 -16.18 15.81 -10.84
C TYR A 183 -17.29 16.86 -10.83
N GLN A 184 -17.79 17.12 -9.62
CA GLN A 184 -18.81 18.12 -9.32
C GLN A 184 -18.19 19.19 -8.42
N PRO A 185 -17.75 20.33 -8.97
CA PRO A 185 -17.07 21.37 -8.21
C PRO A 185 -17.88 21.91 -7.03
N ARG A 186 -19.21 22.05 -7.20
CA ARG A 186 -20.10 22.59 -6.15
C ARG A 186 -20.03 21.82 -4.83
N THR A 187 -19.85 20.51 -4.92
CA THR A 187 -19.84 19.61 -3.77
C THR A 187 -18.43 19.15 -3.42
N GLY A 188 -17.46 19.39 -4.31
CA GLY A 188 -16.14 18.80 -4.21
C GLY A 188 -16.14 17.29 -4.40
N ALA A 189 -17.19 16.69 -4.99
CA ALA A 189 -17.25 15.24 -5.16
C ALA A 189 -16.60 14.84 -6.49
N MET A 190 -15.60 13.96 -6.45
CA MET A 190 -15.05 13.30 -7.62
C MET A 190 -15.29 11.80 -7.51
N THR A 191 -15.96 11.21 -8.49
CA THR A 191 -16.14 9.76 -8.60
C THR A 191 -15.19 9.21 -9.66
N VAL A 192 -14.38 8.23 -9.29
CA VAL A 192 -13.56 7.41 -10.19
C VAL A 192 -14.28 6.08 -10.36
N THR A 193 -14.73 5.79 -11.59
CA THR A 193 -15.51 4.59 -11.90
C THR A 193 -14.65 3.58 -12.64
N LEU A 194 -14.54 2.38 -12.08
CA LEU A 194 -13.89 1.25 -12.71
C LEU A 194 -14.94 0.22 -13.15
N LYS A 195 -15.06 0.01 -14.46
CA LYS A 195 -16.01 -0.95 -15.03
C LYS A 195 -15.35 -2.32 -15.17
N LEU A 196 -15.92 -3.34 -14.55
CA LEU A 196 -15.37 -4.70 -14.53
C LEU A 196 -16.37 -5.71 -15.08
N CYS A 197 -15.86 -6.72 -15.79
CA CYS A 197 -16.61 -7.93 -16.11
C CYS A 197 -15.99 -9.11 -15.36
N PHE A 198 -16.66 -9.64 -14.35
CA PHE A 198 -16.17 -10.79 -13.59
C PHE A 198 -16.49 -12.11 -14.31
N GLN A 199 -15.48 -12.96 -14.48
CA GLN A 199 -15.58 -14.29 -15.06
C GLN A 199 -15.05 -15.31 -14.06
N PHE A 200 -15.96 -15.92 -13.32
CA PHE A 200 -15.61 -16.95 -12.36
C PHE A 200 -15.34 -18.27 -13.06
N ALA A 201 -14.16 -18.83 -12.83
CA ALA A 201 -13.72 -20.09 -13.42
C ALA A 201 -13.26 -21.06 -12.32
N SER A 202 -13.39 -22.35 -12.62
CA SER A 202 -12.84 -23.40 -11.77
C SER A 202 -11.34 -23.50 -11.96
N GLY A 203 -10.59 -23.71 -10.88
CA GLY A 203 -9.16 -23.99 -10.98
C GLY A 203 -8.87 -25.26 -11.78
N ASP A 204 -7.73 -25.28 -12.48
CA ASP A 204 -7.29 -26.44 -13.24
C ASP A 204 -6.53 -27.43 -12.34
N ARG A 205 -7.18 -28.52 -11.96
CA ARG A 205 -6.56 -29.62 -11.16
C ARG A 205 -5.35 -30.28 -11.83
N THR A 206 -5.13 -30.05 -13.12
CA THR A 206 -3.98 -30.55 -13.88
C THR A 206 -2.84 -29.54 -14.00
N ASN A 207 -3.02 -28.34 -13.44
CA ASN A 207 -2.00 -27.30 -13.41
C ASN A 207 -0.74 -27.82 -12.69
N ALA A 208 0.36 -27.89 -13.43
CA ALA A 208 1.61 -28.46 -12.94
C ALA A 208 2.24 -27.64 -11.80
N ASP A 209 2.09 -26.32 -11.82
CA ASP A 209 2.66 -25.42 -10.83
C ASP A 209 1.89 -25.55 -9.51
N TRP A 210 0.57 -25.56 -9.56
CA TRP A 210 -0.28 -25.83 -8.39
C TRP A 210 0.00 -27.22 -7.80
N ILE A 211 0.07 -28.27 -8.65
CA ILE A 211 0.41 -29.63 -8.21
C ILE A 211 1.76 -29.64 -7.49
N ALA A 212 2.78 -28.97 -8.03
CA ALA A 212 4.09 -28.89 -7.40
C ALA A 212 4.01 -28.17 -6.04
N ALA A 213 3.30 -27.05 -5.97
CA ALA A 213 3.16 -26.22 -4.77
C ALA A 213 2.45 -26.94 -3.62
N VAL A 214 1.43 -27.75 -3.90
CA VAL A 214 0.71 -28.51 -2.86
C VAL A 214 1.43 -29.79 -2.42
N GLY A 215 2.64 -30.05 -2.92
CA GLY A 215 3.46 -31.20 -2.51
C GLY A 215 3.47 -32.37 -3.50
N GLY A 216 3.12 -32.13 -4.76
CA GLY A 216 3.18 -33.09 -5.86
C GLY A 216 1.88 -33.88 -6.08
N PRO A 217 1.86 -34.77 -7.10
CA PRO A 217 0.64 -35.41 -7.58
C PRO A 217 -0.12 -36.23 -6.53
N VAL A 218 0.60 -36.84 -5.57
CA VAL A 218 -0.02 -37.64 -4.50
C VAL A 218 -0.80 -36.76 -3.52
N ALA A 219 -0.26 -35.59 -3.17
CA ALA A 219 -0.95 -34.63 -2.30
C ALA A 219 -2.12 -33.96 -3.05
N ALA A 220 -1.89 -33.58 -4.31
CA ALA A 220 -2.93 -33.02 -5.18
C ALA A 220 -4.14 -33.98 -5.33
N ALA A 221 -3.91 -35.30 -5.39
CA ALA A 221 -4.99 -36.29 -5.50
C ALA A 221 -5.92 -36.37 -4.27
N ALA A 222 -5.59 -35.69 -3.16
CA ALA A 222 -6.46 -35.61 -1.99
C ALA A 222 -7.61 -34.59 -2.16
N TYR A 223 -7.53 -33.70 -3.15
CA TYR A 223 -8.54 -32.69 -3.42
C TYR A 223 -9.58 -33.19 -4.43
N THR A 224 -10.86 -32.90 -4.18
CA THR A 224 -11.97 -33.30 -5.07
C THR A 224 -12.29 -32.22 -6.09
N ASP A 225 -12.91 -32.59 -7.22
CA ASP A 225 -13.29 -31.67 -8.29
C ASP A 225 -14.22 -30.55 -7.77
N GLU A 226 -15.10 -30.87 -6.83
CA GLU A 226 -16.00 -29.90 -6.21
C GLU A 226 -15.24 -28.76 -5.50
N GLN A 227 -14.06 -29.03 -4.94
CA GLN A 227 -13.31 -28.00 -4.21
C GLN A 227 -12.66 -26.96 -5.14
N PHE A 228 -12.48 -27.27 -6.43
CA PHE A 228 -12.03 -26.32 -7.46
C PHE A 228 -13.20 -25.52 -8.06
N ASN A 229 -14.44 -25.92 -7.79
CA ASN A 229 -15.62 -25.27 -8.34
C ASN A 229 -16.19 -24.24 -7.34
N TRP A 230 -16.58 -23.09 -7.88
CA TRP A 230 -17.40 -22.12 -7.16
C TRP A 230 -18.73 -22.76 -6.77
N GLN A 231 -19.06 -22.67 -5.48
CA GLN A 231 -20.33 -23.12 -4.93
C GLN A 231 -21.37 -22.00 -5.00
N GLU A 232 -22.63 -22.35 -4.77
CA GLU A 232 -23.74 -21.40 -4.79
C GLU A 232 -23.50 -20.23 -3.81
N GLY A 233 -23.49 -19.01 -4.34
CA GLY A 233 -23.31 -17.77 -3.57
C GLY A 233 -21.86 -17.39 -3.24
N GLU A 234 -20.87 -18.28 -3.41
CA GLU A 234 -19.47 -17.95 -3.13
C GLU A 234 -18.93 -16.86 -4.05
N ALA A 235 -19.20 -16.95 -5.35
CA ALA A 235 -18.74 -15.96 -6.33
C ALA A 235 -19.33 -14.57 -6.08
N ASP A 236 -20.61 -14.51 -5.71
CA ASP A 236 -21.28 -13.25 -5.39
C ASP A 236 -20.77 -12.66 -4.07
N ALA A 237 -20.50 -13.51 -3.06
CA ALA A 237 -19.92 -13.09 -1.79
C ALA A 237 -18.50 -12.54 -1.98
N TRP A 238 -17.66 -13.27 -2.72
CA TRP A 238 -16.30 -12.84 -3.06
C TRP A 238 -16.33 -11.48 -3.77
N LYS A 239 -17.14 -11.37 -4.84
CA LYS A 239 -17.28 -10.13 -5.61
C LYS A 239 -17.72 -8.96 -4.74
N GLY A 240 -18.73 -9.18 -3.90
CA GLY A 240 -19.25 -8.15 -2.99
C GLY A 240 -18.18 -7.67 -2.01
N ASN A 241 -17.38 -8.58 -1.46
CA ASN A 241 -16.32 -8.26 -0.51
C ASN A 241 -15.14 -7.55 -1.18
N ALA A 242 -14.68 -8.06 -2.33
CA ALA A 242 -13.63 -7.42 -3.12
C ALA A 242 -14.00 -5.97 -3.49
N ILE A 243 -15.21 -5.75 -3.99
CA ILE A 243 -15.70 -4.40 -4.33
C ILE A 243 -15.75 -3.51 -3.08
N ALA A 244 -16.36 -4.00 -2.00
CA ALA A 244 -16.52 -3.21 -0.78
C ALA A 244 -15.17 -2.83 -0.15
N GLU A 245 -14.20 -3.74 -0.16
CA GLU A 245 -12.85 -3.49 0.36
C GLU A 245 -12.10 -2.47 -0.50
N VAL A 246 -12.13 -2.60 -1.83
CA VAL A 246 -11.51 -1.63 -2.73
C VAL A 246 -12.13 -0.26 -2.56
N GLU A 247 -13.47 -0.15 -2.58
CA GLU A 247 -14.16 1.13 -2.41
C GLU A 247 -13.85 1.75 -1.05
N THR A 248 -13.78 0.96 0.02
CA THR A 248 -13.46 1.45 1.36
C THR A 248 -12.02 1.90 1.48
N ALA A 249 -11.07 1.12 0.99
CA ALA A 249 -9.64 1.39 1.11
C ALA A 249 -9.24 2.59 0.26
N TRP A 250 -9.70 2.66 -0.98
CA TRP A 250 -9.26 3.67 -1.94
C TRP A 250 -10.09 4.94 -1.97
N SER A 251 -11.27 5.01 -1.33
CA SER A 251 -12.04 6.25 -1.28
C SER A 251 -11.64 7.14 -0.11
N ASP A 252 -11.72 8.45 -0.32
CA ASP A 252 -11.67 9.51 0.68
C ASP A 252 -10.40 9.48 1.59
N GLN A 253 -9.32 8.81 1.17
CA GLN A 253 -8.04 8.79 1.91
C GLN A 253 -7.29 10.12 1.78
N TYR A 254 -7.34 10.69 0.58
CA TYR A 254 -6.70 11.95 0.23
C TYR A 254 -7.68 12.87 -0.49
N THR A 255 -7.47 14.17 -0.35
CA THR A 255 -8.26 15.19 -1.04
C THR A 255 -7.37 16.03 -1.94
N PHE A 256 -7.93 16.56 -3.02
CA PHE A 256 -7.23 17.53 -3.86
C PHE A 256 -7.69 18.93 -3.51
N HIS A 257 -6.75 19.86 -3.47
CA HIS A 257 -7.03 21.27 -3.26
C HIS A 257 -6.45 22.07 -4.41
N ASN A 258 -7.20 23.06 -4.87
CA ASN A 258 -6.79 23.92 -5.95
C ASN A 258 -5.78 24.95 -5.44
N THR A 259 -4.75 25.23 -6.23
CA THR A 259 -3.66 26.15 -5.90
C THR A 259 -3.71 27.45 -6.69
N GLN A 260 -4.74 27.65 -7.51
CA GLN A 260 -4.97 28.87 -8.27
C GLN A 260 -5.35 30.02 -7.31
N PRO A 261 -4.74 31.20 -7.45
CA PRO A 261 -5.12 32.38 -6.67
C PRO A 261 -6.61 32.72 -6.85
N HIS A 262 -7.26 33.16 -5.77
CA HIS A 262 -8.67 33.56 -5.72
C HIS A 262 -9.68 32.41 -5.86
N TRP A 263 -9.22 31.16 -5.89
CA TRP A 263 -10.04 29.95 -5.92
C TRP A 263 -10.18 29.29 -4.53
N GLU A 264 -9.81 29.97 -3.45
CA GLU A 264 -9.75 29.41 -2.09
C GLU A 264 -11.12 29.02 -1.52
N THR A 265 -12.21 29.47 -2.17
CA THR A 265 -13.58 29.09 -1.80
C THR A 265 -14.06 27.82 -2.51
N LEU A 266 -13.30 27.29 -3.46
CA LEU A 266 -13.58 26.00 -4.10
C LEU A 266 -13.49 24.88 -3.05
N PRO A 267 -14.51 24.03 -2.89
CA PRO A 267 -14.43 22.89 -1.99
C PRO A 267 -13.31 21.93 -2.39
N ASN A 268 -12.62 21.37 -1.40
CA ASN A 268 -11.66 20.29 -1.63
C ASN A 268 -12.33 19.13 -2.38
N VAL A 269 -11.58 18.52 -3.29
CA VAL A 269 -12.02 17.38 -4.07
C VAL A 269 -11.84 16.11 -3.24
N ASN A 270 -12.95 15.43 -2.95
CA ASN A 270 -12.99 14.14 -2.27
C ASN A 270 -13.13 13.06 -3.35
N VAL A 271 -12.14 12.18 -3.43
CA VAL A 271 -12.11 11.10 -4.43
C VAL A 271 -12.84 9.89 -3.88
N ARG A 272 -13.86 9.44 -4.62
CA ARG A 272 -14.63 8.24 -4.31
C ARG A 272 -14.46 7.22 -5.42
N ILE A 273 -14.12 6.01 -5.05
CA ILE A 273 -14.05 4.90 -5.98
C ILE A 273 -15.45 4.29 -6.10
N SER A 274 -15.84 3.96 -7.33
CA SER A 274 -17.04 3.19 -7.62
C SER A 274 -16.70 2.06 -8.58
N ILE A 275 -16.93 0.82 -8.14
CA ILE A 275 -16.73 -0.36 -8.99
C ILE A 275 -18.08 -0.77 -9.58
N VAL A 276 -18.16 -0.83 -10.91
CA VAL A 276 -19.39 -1.12 -11.62
C VAL A 276 -19.21 -2.39 -12.45
N GLU A 277 -20.06 -3.39 -12.21
CA GLU A 277 -20.08 -4.59 -13.06
C GLU A 277 -20.77 -4.28 -14.39
N THR A 278 -20.11 -4.59 -15.50
CA THR A 278 -20.61 -4.38 -16.86
C THR A 278 -20.36 -5.61 -17.74
N PRO A 279 -21.05 -5.72 -18.88
CA PRO A 279 -20.68 -6.67 -19.93
C PRO A 279 -19.22 -6.48 -20.40
N ALA A 280 -18.64 -7.54 -20.95
CA ALA A 280 -17.21 -7.58 -21.30
C ALA A 280 -16.79 -6.57 -22.38
N ASP A 281 -17.71 -6.17 -23.26
CA ASP A 281 -17.49 -5.17 -24.32
C ASP A 281 -17.64 -3.71 -23.85
N GLU A 282 -18.13 -3.50 -22.63
CA GLU A 282 -18.23 -2.20 -21.96
C GLU A 282 -17.26 -2.06 -20.78
N ALA A 283 -16.64 -3.17 -20.36
CA ALA A 283 -15.74 -3.21 -19.20
C ALA A 283 -14.36 -2.63 -19.54
N HIS A 284 -13.78 -1.89 -18.58
CA HIS A 284 -12.38 -1.50 -18.64
C HIS A 284 -11.48 -2.74 -18.44
N PHE A 285 -11.90 -3.67 -17.57
CA PHE A 285 -11.18 -4.92 -17.34
C PHE A 285 -12.12 -6.13 -17.34
N VAL A 286 -11.77 -7.13 -18.15
CA VAL A 286 -12.32 -8.49 -18.04
C VAL A 286 -11.49 -9.26 -17.03
N THR A 287 -12.10 -9.57 -15.90
CA THR A 287 -11.43 -10.11 -14.71
C THR A 287 -11.81 -11.58 -14.54
N THR A 288 -10.86 -12.48 -14.76
CA THR A 288 -11.05 -13.90 -14.46
C THR A 288 -10.68 -14.18 -13.02
N VAL A 289 -11.55 -14.88 -12.29
CA VAL A 289 -11.33 -15.27 -10.89
C VAL A 289 -11.38 -16.79 -10.81
N ASN A 290 -10.23 -17.41 -10.62
CA ASN A 290 -10.09 -18.85 -10.50
C ASN A 290 -10.19 -19.25 -9.03
N LYS A 291 -10.88 -20.36 -8.75
CA LYS A 291 -10.93 -20.94 -7.41
C LYS A 291 -9.96 -22.11 -7.26
N TRP A 292 -9.14 -22.05 -6.22
CA TRP A 292 -8.24 -23.11 -5.80
C TRP A 292 -8.63 -23.64 -4.42
N PRO A 293 -8.53 -24.95 -4.18
CA PRO A 293 -8.87 -25.52 -2.89
C PRO A 293 -7.79 -25.28 -1.83
N LYS A 294 -6.62 -24.76 -2.24
CA LYS A 294 -5.46 -24.42 -1.43
C LYS A 294 -4.56 -23.49 -2.24
N ASP A 295 -3.93 -22.53 -1.57
CA ASP A 295 -2.92 -21.67 -2.16
C ASP A 295 -1.77 -22.51 -2.77
N GLY A 296 -1.57 -22.33 -4.07
CA GLY A 296 -0.51 -22.96 -4.85
C GLY A 296 0.58 -21.98 -5.30
N GLY A 297 0.57 -20.74 -4.80
CA GLY A 297 1.45 -19.68 -5.28
C GLY A 297 1.23 -19.30 -6.74
N VAL A 298 0.06 -19.62 -7.29
CA VAL A 298 -0.40 -19.07 -8.56
C VAL A 298 -0.68 -17.59 -8.31
N ARG A 299 -0.28 -16.73 -9.23
CA ARG A 299 -0.20 -15.29 -8.95
C ARG A 299 -1.33 -14.54 -9.60
N ASP A 300 -1.85 -13.58 -8.86
CA ASP A 300 -2.70 -12.53 -9.39
C ASP A 300 -1.89 -11.67 -10.39
N ALA A 301 -2.60 -11.15 -11.39
CA ALA A 301 -1.98 -10.27 -12.37
C ALA A 301 -3.01 -9.39 -13.07
N VAL A 302 -2.76 -8.08 -13.06
CA VAL A 302 -3.41 -7.13 -13.97
C VAL A 302 -2.51 -6.87 -15.19
N THR A 303 -3.05 -7.14 -16.37
CA THR A 303 -2.41 -6.72 -17.61
C THR A 303 -2.69 -5.22 -17.82
N PRO A 304 -1.67 -4.37 -18.02
CA PRO A 304 -1.92 -2.97 -18.33
C PRO A 304 -2.70 -2.83 -19.65
N PRO A 305 -3.73 -1.96 -19.71
CA PRO A 305 -4.35 -1.62 -20.97
C PRO A 305 -3.28 -1.02 -21.89
N GLY A 306 -3.24 -1.49 -23.13
CA GLY A 306 -2.40 -0.87 -24.16
C GLY A 306 -3.01 0.46 -24.62
N ARG A 307 -3.18 0.61 -25.94
CA ARG A 307 -4.04 1.67 -26.52
C ARG A 307 -5.50 1.22 -26.68
N ALA A 308 -5.85 0.06 -26.14
CA ALA A 308 -7.18 -0.52 -26.28
C ALA A 308 -8.06 -0.06 -25.12
N ASP A 309 -9.35 0.11 -25.39
CA ASP A 309 -10.36 0.53 -24.42
C ASP A 309 -10.75 -0.60 -23.43
N HIS A 310 -9.97 -1.68 -23.38
CA HIS A 310 -10.15 -2.77 -22.42
C HIS A 310 -8.82 -3.46 -22.08
N SER A 311 -8.80 -4.17 -20.96
CA SER A 311 -7.68 -5.04 -20.55
C SER A 311 -8.17 -6.29 -19.81
N THR A 312 -7.23 -7.11 -19.35
CA THR A 312 -7.52 -8.33 -18.59
C THR A 312 -6.88 -8.30 -17.21
N ALA A 313 -7.55 -8.95 -16.26
CA ALA A 313 -7.02 -9.23 -14.93
C ALA A 313 -7.31 -10.68 -14.56
N HIS A 314 -6.43 -11.25 -13.75
CA HIS A 314 -6.52 -12.62 -13.25
C HIS A 314 -6.33 -12.61 -11.75
N PHE A 315 -7.24 -13.25 -11.03
CA PHE A 315 -7.19 -13.48 -9.58
C PHE A 315 -7.27 -14.97 -9.30
N GLU A 316 -6.43 -15.45 -8.39
CA GLU A 316 -6.20 -16.86 -8.10
C GLU A 316 -6.56 -17.16 -6.64
N GLU A 317 -7.86 -17.26 -6.38
CA GLU A 317 -8.42 -17.24 -5.02
C GLU A 317 -8.41 -18.62 -4.37
N SER A 318 -7.81 -18.68 -3.17
CA SER A 318 -7.62 -19.92 -2.44
C SER A 318 -8.70 -20.14 -1.36
N ALA A 319 -9.13 -21.39 -1.16
CA ALA A 319 -10.06 -21.73 -0.07
C ALA A 319 -9.44 -21.56 1.33
N ASP A 320 -8.12 -21.45 1.44
CA ASP A 320 -7.44 -21.24 2.72
C ASP A 320 -7.60 -19.78 3.20
N ASN A 321 -7.76 -18.81 2.29
CA ASN A 321 -7.70 -17.38 2.64
C ASN A 321 -8.41 -16.37 1.70
N GLY A 322 -9.11 -16.78 0.63
CA GLY A 322 -9.57 -15.87 -0.42
C GLY A 322 -11.07 -15.91 -0.76
N ILE A 323 -11.76 -17.04 -0.55
CA ILE A 323 -13.13 -17.22 -1.07
C ILE A 323 -14.19 -16.38 -0.36
N THR A 324 -14.02 -16.16 0.95
CA THR A 324 -15.00 -15.38 1.75
C THR A 324 -14.48 -14.02 2.17
N ASN A 325 -13.18 -13.79 2.12
CA ASN A 325 -12.54 -12.49 2.28
C ASN A 325 -11.36 -12.48 1.31
N PRO A 326 -10.97 -11.34 0.74
CA PRO A 326 -9.86 -11.27 -0.19
C PRO A 326 -8.56 -11.81 0.38
N ASP A 327 -7.74 -12.38 -0.50
CA ASP A 327 -6.46 -12.98 -0.14
C ASP A 327 -5.50 -11.95 0.46
N SER A 328 -4.80 -12.38 1.51
CA SER A 328 -3.74 -11.59 2.17
C SER A 328 -2.41 -12.33 2.09
N SER A 329 -1.38 -11.60 1.68
CA SER A 329 0.01 -12.06 1.63
C SER A 329 0.79 -11.54 2.83
N HIS A 330 1.46 -12.46 3.54
CA HIS A 330 2.31 -12.12 4.69
C HIS A 330 3.78 -12.04 4.27
N PHE A 331 4.42 -10.90 4.49
CA PHE A 331 5.80 -10.66 4.12
C PHE A 331 6.69 -10.44 5.33
N VAL A 332 7.78 -11.22 5.40
CA VAL A 332 8.86 -11.00 6.37
C VAL A 332 10.13 -10.67 5.60
N ARG A 333 10.82 -9.60 5.98
CA ARG A 333 12.09 -9.15 5.39
C ARG A 333 13.09 -8.86 6.51
N ASN A 334 14.33 -9.29 6.31
CA ASN A 334 15.44 -8.95 7.18
C ASN A 334 16.54 -8.25 6.37
N THR A 335 17.57 -7.77 7.05
CA THR A 335 18.73 -7.07 6.46
C THR A 335 19.53 -7.93 5.46
N ASN A 336 19.38 -9.25 5.52
CA ASN A 336 20.01 -10.20 4.60
C ASN A 336 19.11 -10.61 3.43
N SER A 337 17.85 -10.16 3.40
CA SER A 337 16.91 -10.51 2.34
C SER A 337 17.29 -9.91 0.98
N ARG A 338 18.15 -8.89 0.96
CA ARG A 338 18.66 -8.18 -0.22
C ARG A 338 20.08 -7.70 0.03
N ALA A 339 20.92 -7.71 -0.99
CA ALA A 339 22.27 -7.13 -0.90
C ALA A 339 22.24 -5.64 -0.49
N ALA A 340 21.26 -4.87 -1.00
CA ALA A 340 21.11 -3.46 -0.67
C ALA A 340 20.75 -3.19 0.80
N TYR A 341 20.13 -4.16 1.50
CA TYR A 341 19.73 -3.98 2.91
C TYR A 341 20.85 -4.32 3.89
N GLN A 342 21.88 -5.04 3.46
CA GLN A 342 23.04 -5.41 4.30
C GLN A 342 23.82 -4.20 4.81
N ILE A 343 23.66 -3.04 4.16
CA ILE A 343 24.25 -1.79 4.62
C ILE A 343 23.73 -1.37 6.01
N VAL A 344 22.51 -1.79 6.37
CA VAL A 344 21.92 -1.52 7.68
C VAL A 344 22.71 -2.26 8.77
N ASP A 345 23.00 -3.55 8.57
CA ASP A 345 23.85 -4.31 9.49
C ASP A 345 25.28 -3.79 9.52
N THR A 346 25.83 -3.43 8.35
CA THR A 346 27.19 -2.90 8.23
C THR A 346 27.37 -1.60 9.02
N ASN A 347 26.35 -0.73 9.02
CA ASN A 347 26.40 0.56 9.69
C ASN A 347 25.86 0.52 11.13
N ASN A 348 25.27 -0.59 11.57
CA ASN A 348 24.85 -0.76 12.96
C ASN A 348 26.10 -0.87 13.86
N PRO A 349 26.28 0.02 14.85
CA PRO A 349 27.42 -0.07 15.75
C PRO A 349 27.37 -1.29 16.69
N GLY A 350 26.22 -1.97 16.78
CA GLY A 350 25.95 -3.15 17.61
C GLY A 350 25.82 -2.82 19.09
N GLN A 351 26.80 -2.08 19.64
CA GLN A 351 26.84 -1.68 21.04
C GLN A 351 27.47 -0.29 21.20
N ILE A 352 26.89 0.50 22.10
CA ILE A 352 27.44 1.79 22.56
C ILE A 352 27.86 1.67 24.02
N LEU A 353 29.05 2.17 24.37
CA LEU A 353 29.59 2.14 25.73
C LEU A 353 29.50 3.51 26.40
N PHE A 354 29.37 3.51 27.73
CA PHE A 354 29.20 4.71 28.53
C PHE A 354 30.18 4.76 29.71
N ASN A 355 30.51 5.98 30.11
CA ASN A 355 31.24 6.23 31.34
C ASN A 355 30.38 5.91 32.58
N LEU A 356 31.05 5.67 33.71
CA LEU A 356 30.38 5.42 34.99
C LEU A 356 29.46 6.59 35.36
N GLY A 357 28.22 6.27 35.73
CA GLY A 357 27.21 7.26 36.14
C GLY A 357 26.76 8.24 35.05
N SER A 358 27.11 8.00 33.78
CA SER A 358 26.79 8.91 32.67
C SER A 358 25.96 8.24 31.58
N ALA A 359 25.10 9.03 30.94
CA ALA A 359 24.38 8.72 29.71
C ALA A 359 24.89 9.51 28.49
N GLU A 360 26.01 10.22 28.65
CA GLU A 360 26.63 10.97 27.55
C GLU A 360 27.26 10.02 26.53
N ILE A 361 26.92 10.22 25.26
CA ILE A 361 27.49 9.48 24.13
C ILE A 361 28.85 10.10 23.77
N SER A 362 29.85 9.27 23.51
CA SER A 362 31.15 9.76 23.03
C SER A 362 31.04 10.35 21.63
N ALA A 363 31.88 11.33 21.28
CA ALA A 363 31.84 11.93 19.94
C ALA A 363 32.02 10.90 18.80
N ALA A 364 32.83 9.86 19.02
CA ALA A 364 33.01 8.77 18.05
C ALA A 364 31.74 7.93 17.90
N ASP A 365 31.08 7.59 19.01
CA ASP A 365 29.82 6.85 19.00
C ASP A 365 28.68 7.65 18.39
N GLN A 366 28.64 8.95 18.66
CA GLN A 366 27.69 9.87 18.05
C GLN A 366 27.78 9.83 16.53
N ALA A 367 28.99 9.94 15.96
CA ALA A 367 29.20 9.84 14.51
C ALA A 367 28.76 8.48 13.93
N ARG A 368 28.96 7.37 14.66
CA ARG A 368 28.46 6.04 14.25
C ARG A 368 26.94 5.97 14.26
N LEU A 369 26.30 6.49 15.31
CA LEU A 369 24.84 6.54 15.42
C LEU A 369 24.21 7.44 14.35
N GLN A 370 24.86 8.56 14.01
CA GLN A 370 24.43 9.42 12.91
C GLN A 370 24.48 8.70 11.57
N THR A 371 25.58 7.97 11.30
CA THR A 371 25.70 7.14 10.09
C THR A 371 24.62 6.07 10.02
N PHE A 372 24.34 5.41 11.15
CA PHE A 372 23.30 4.39 11.24
C PHE A 372 21.89 4.99 11.03
N GLY A 373 21.56 6.09 11.71
CA GLY A 373 20.28 6.79 11.55
C GLY A 373 20.06 7.32 10.13
N THR A 374 21.08 7.91 9.52
CA THR A 374 21.03 8.31 8.10
C THR A 374 20.77 7.11 7.18
N THR A 375 21.34 5.95 7.50
CA THR A 375 21.12 4.72 6.71
C THR A 375 19.68 4.23 6.83
N LEU A 376 19.13 4.18 8.05
CA LEU A 376 17.73 3.82 8.30
C LEU A 376 16.75 4.84 7.68
N GLY A 377 17.18 6.09 7.50
CA GLY A 377 16.40 7.16 6.88
C GLY A 377 16.34 7.12 5.36
N ARG A 378 17.14 6.29 4.70
CA ARG A 378 17.19 6.27 3.23
C ARG A 378 15.85 5.82 2.63
N PRO A 379 15.36 6.45 1.54
CA PRO A 379 14.09 6.10 0.93
C PRO A 379 13.95 4.61 0.62
N GLU A 380 15.00 3.99 0.09
CA GLU A 380 15.01 2.59 -0.33
C GLU A 380 15.16 1.56 0.80
N ILE A 381 15.35 1.99 2.05
CA ILE A 381 15.51 1.09 3.20
C ILE A 381 14.15 0.87 3.87
N PRO A 382 13.69 -0.39 4.02
CA PRO A 382 12.49 -0.72 4.78
C PRO A 382 12.54 -0.13 6.19
N PRO A 383 11.39 0.18 6.81
CA PRO A 383 11.35 0.69 8.19
C PRO A 383 11.63 -0.44 9.20
N PHE A 384 12.85 -0.99 9.20
CA PHE A 384 13.24 -2.07 10.08
C PHE A 384 13.05 -1.68 11.56
N PRO A 385 12.39 -2.51 12.38
CA PRO A 385 12.28 -2.25 13.81
C PRO A 385 13.66 -2.26 14.46
N VAL A 386 13.96 -1.26 15.30
CA VAL A 386 15.20 -1.21 16.10
C VAL A 386 14.85 -1.29 17.57
N THR A 387 15.51 -2.19 18.31
CA THR A 387 15.39 -2.30 19.77
C THR A 387 16.70 -1.90 20.43
N LEU A 388 16.61 -1.02 21.41
CA LEU A 388 17.72 -0.52 22.22
C LEU A 388 17.57 -1.04 23.64
N THR A 389 18.50 -1.88 24.08
CA THR A 389 18.50 -2.44 25.44
C THR A 389 19.60 -1.79 26.26
N GLY A 390 19.22 -0.92 27.19
CA GLY A 390 20.15 -0.27 28.09
C GLY A 390 20.54 -1.15 29.27
N HIS A 391 21.82 -1.14 29.61
CA HIS A 391 22.41 -1.83 30.75
C HIS A 391 23.19 -0.85 31.64
N SER A 392 23.27 -1.19 32.93
CA SER A 392 24.19 -0.58 33.88
C SER A 392 25.07 -1.63 34.54
N SER A 393 26.24 -1.21 35.03
CA SER A 393 27.08 -2.02 35.93
C SER A 393 26.40 -2.18 37.29
N SER A 394 26.85 -3.16 38.10
CA SER A 394 26.31 -3.39 39.45
C SER A 394 26.71 -2.36 40.51
N GLU A 395 27.42 -1.30 40.10
CA GLU A 395 27.75 -0.16 40.96
C GLU A 395 26.54 0.76 41.11
N GLY A 396 26.15 1.12 42.35
CA GLY A 396 25.02 2.02 42.63
C GLY A 396 23.80 1.31 43.20
N ASP A 397 22.71 2.05 43.38
CA ASP A 397 21.41 1.47 43.76
C ASP A 397 20.64 0.99 42.52
N GLU A 398 19.89 -0.11 42.68
CA GLU A 398 19.11 -0.74 41.60
C GLU A 398 18.18 0.24 40.87
N ALA A 399 17.51 1.13 41.62
CA ALA A 399 16.60 2.11 41.04
C ALA A 399 17.35 3.17 40.20
N MET A 400 18.53 3.61 40.63
CA MET A 400 19.40 4.48 39.87
C MET A 400 19.91 3.79 38.60
N ASN A 401 20.34 2.53 38.69
CA ASN A 401 20.83 1.77 37.55
C ASN A 401 19.73 1.52 36.51
N MET A 402 18.50 1.23 36.95
CA MET A 402 17.35 1.11 36.06
C MET A 402 17.13 2.42 35.28
N ARG A 403 17.03 3.56 35.97
CA ARG A 403 16.88 4.88 35.34
C ARG A 403 18.03 5.20 34.38
N LEU A 404 19.27 5.00 34.82
CA LEU A 404 20.45 5.29 34.02
C LEU A 404 20.50 4.44 32.75
N SER A 405 20.09 3.17 32.83
CA SER A 405 20.01 2.29 31.66
C SER A 405 18.94 2.75 30.66
N GLU A 406 17.79 3.22 31.14
CA GLU A 406 16.75 3.82 30.31
C GLU A 406 17.23 5.11 29.63
N ASP A 407 17.83 6.02 30.41
CA ASP A 407 18.35 7.30 29.92
C ASP A 407 19.38 7.12 28.81
N ARG A 408 20.29 6.14 28.97
CA ARG A 408 21.26 5.77 27.93
C ARG A 408 20.57 5.32 26.64
N ALA A 409 19.62 4.39 26.76
CA ALA A 409 18.91 3.87 25.59
C ALA A 409 18.07 4.96 24.90
N ARG A 410 17.41 5.85 25.66
CA ARG A 410 16.70 7.01 25.11
C ARG A 410 17.64 7.99 24.41
N THR A 411 18.81 8.25 24.97
CA THR A 411 19.81 9.14 24.36
C THR A 411 20.28 8.59 23.01
N VAL A 412 20.57 7.27 22.93
CA VAL A 412 20.89 6.59 21.67
C VAL A 412 19.72 6.65 20.68
N SER A 413 18.50 6.42 21.15
CA SER A 413 17.27 6.50 20.34
C SER A 413 17.10 7.88 19.69
N ASN A 414 17.26 8.94 20.49
CA ASN A 414 17.16 10.33 20.03
C ASN A 414 18.22 10.67 18.99
N GLU A 415 19.46 10.20 19.17
CA GLU A 415 20.53 10.44 18.19
C GLU A 415 20.21 9.78 16.85
N ILE A 416 19.79 8.50 16.85
CA ILE A 416 19.40 7.75 15.63
C ILE A 416 18.26 8.45 14.89
N VAL A 417 17.22 8.89 15.61
CA VAL A 417 16.07 9.60 15.02
C VAL A 417 16.46 10.98 14.51
N SER A 418 17.25 11.75 15.27
CA SER A 418 17.72 13.07 14.84
C SER A 418 18.57 13.02 13.56
N ALA A 419 19.20 11.88 13.30
CA ALA A 419 19.98 11.63 12.10
C ALA A 419 19.15 11.13 10.91
N GLY A 420 17.84 10.91 11.08
CA GLY A 420 16.90 10.68 9.99
C GLY A 420 16.23 9.31 9.96
N ALA A 421 16.37 8.44 10.97
CA ALA A 421 15.68 7.16 10.98
C ALA A 421 14.14 7.33 10.87
N LYS A 422 13.49 6.52 10.02
CA LYS A 422 12.04 6.61 9.74
C LYS A 422 11.17 6.25 10.95
N THR A 423 11.66 5.36 11.81
CA THR A 423 10.93 4.84 12.97
C THR A 423 11.68 5.16 14.26
N GLN A 424 10.94 5.41 15.34
CA GLN A 424 11.51 5.56 16.68
C GLN A 424 11.95 4.18 17.20
N PRO A 425 13.23 3.99 17.59
CA PRO A 425 13.66 2.74 18.19
C PRO A 425 12.95 2.45 19.53
N THR A 426 12.54 1.20 19.73
CA THR A 426 11.96 0.71 20.99
C THR A 426 13.02 0.69 22.09
N VAL A 427 12.75 1.34 23.22
CA VAL A 427 13.67 1.42 24.36
C VAL A 427 13.28 0.42 25.45
N THR A 428 14.25 -0.39 25.88
CA THR A 428 14.14 -1.30 27.02
C THR A 428 15.26 -1.03 28.03
N ALA A 429 14.93 -1.01 29.32
CA ALA A 429 15.88 -0.81 30.42
C ALA A 429 16.07 -2.11 31.20
N GLN A 430 17.32 -2.51 31.46
CA GLN A 430 17.65 -3.75 32.19
C GLN A 430 18.35 -3.49 33.53
N GLY A 431 18.69 -2.23 33.87
CA GLY A 431 19.44 -1.93 35.08
C GLY A 431 20.74 -2.74 35.17
N GLU A 432 21.08 -3.24 36.37
CA GLU A 432 22.22 -4.13 36.60
C GLU A 432 21.92 -5.64 36.47
N ALA A 433 20.82 -6.04 35.82
CA ALA A 433 20.45 -7.46 35.74
C ALA A 433 21.58 -8.30 35.11
N GLY A 434 22.16 -9.21 35.90
CA GLY A 434 23.28 -10.06 35.49
C GLY A 434 24.64 -9.34 35.39
N ALA A 435 24.70 -8.07 35.77
CA ALA A 435 25.89 -7.26 35.65
C ALA A 435 26.88 -7.44 36.81
N ASP A 436 28.15 -7.18 36.51
CA ASP A 436 29.18 -6.92 37.50
C ASP A 436 29.61 -5.44 37.44
N ALA A 437 30.62 -5.05 38.23
CA ALA A 437 31.07 -3.67 38.33
C ALA A 437 31.95 -3.20 37.14
N THR A 438 32.09 -4.01 36.10
CA THR A 438 33.02 -3.70 35.00
C THR A 438 32.41 -2.73 33.97
N PRO A 439 33.25 -2.03 33.19
CA PRO A 439 32.77 -1.13 32.13
C PRO A 439 31.92 -1.79 31.05
N GLN A 440 32.03 -3.09 30.80
CA GLN A 440 31.28 -3.77 29.72
C GLN A 440 29.77 -3.80 29.94
N TRP A 441 29.30 -3.58 31.18
CA TRP A 441 27.88 -3.50 31.51
C TRP A 441 27.30 -2.09 31.39
N ARG A 442 28.15 -1.09 31.16
CA ARG A 442 27.72 0.30 30.93
C ARG A 442 27.50 0.50 29.45
N ARG A 443 26.42 -0.09 28.93
CA ARG A 443 26.20 -0.18 27.49
C ARG A 443 24.75 -0.03 27.07
N VAL A 444 24.56 0.18 25.78
CA VAL A 444 23.29 -0.05 25.09
C VAL A 444 23.56 -1.05 23.97
N ASP A 445 22.80 -2.14 23.96
CA ASP A 445 22.80 -3.14 22.89
C ASP A 445 21.76 -2.74 21.82
N ILE A 446 22.12 -2.79 20.55
CA ILE A 446 21.31 -2.36 19.40
C ILE A 446 21.00 -3.55 18.50
N THR A 447 19.72 -3.94 18.48
CA THR A 447 19.24 -5.08 17.68
C THR A 447 18.27 -4.60 16.60
N ILE A 448 18.46 -5.12 15.39
CA ILE A 448 17.56 -4.89 14.25
C ILE A 448 16.60 -6.08 14.15
N GLY A 449 15.30 -5.81 14.11
CA GLY A 449 14.24 -6.78 13.90
C GLY A 449 13.93 -7.02 12.42
N ASN A 450 13.03 -7.96 12.16
CA ASN A 450 12.48 -8.15 10.82
C ASN A 450 11.44 -7.05 10.54
N PHE A 451 11.43 -6.55 9.31
CA PHE A 451 10.29 -5.84 8.78
C PHE A 451 9.22 -6.87 8.41
N GLU A 452 8.02 -6.69 8.92
CA GLU A 452 6.87 -7.57 8.70
C GLU A 452 5.70 -6.71 8.21
N SER A 453 5.01 -7.17 7.18
CA SER A 453 3.87 -6.48 6.61
C SER A 453 2.91 -7.48 5.95
N ASP A 454 1.64 -7.10 5.94
CA ASP A 454 0.58 -7.84 5.28
C ASP A 454 0.11 -7.04 4.06
N GLN A 455 -0.40 -7.71 3.05
CA GLN A 455 -0.95 -7.07 1.87
C GLN A 455 -2.18 -7.82 1.41
N THR A 456 -3.32 -7.13 1.42
CA THR A 456 -4.51 -7.62 0.73
C THR A 456 -4.30 -7.52 -0.80
N THR A 457 -4.22 -8.67 -1.49
CA THR A 457 -3.76 -8.74 -2.89
C THR A 457 -4.73 -8.05 -3.84
N VAL A 458 -6.04 -8.19 -3.62
CA VAL A 458 -7.04 -7.50 -4.45
C VAL A 458 -6.86 -5.98 -4.42
N LEU A 459 -6.50 -5.40 -3.27
CA LEU A 459 -6.27 -3.96 -3.15
C LEU A 459 -5.03 -3.52 -3.95
N HIS A 460 -3.97 -4.34 -3.95
CA HIS A 460 -2.75 -4.12 -4.74
C HIS A 460 -3.05 -4.15 -6.24
N GLU A 461 -3.73 -5.18 -6.72
CA GLU A 461 -4.04 -5.34 -8.14
C GLU A 461 -4.95 -4.22 -8.66
N PHE A 462 -5.91 -3.75 -7.86
CA PHE A 462 -6.71 -2.58 -8.23
C PHE A 462 -5.87 -1.31 -8.34
N GLY A 463 -4.78 -1.18 -7.58
CA GLY A 463 -3.78 -0.13 -7.80
C GLY A 463 -3.23 -0.13 -9.23
N HIS A 464 -3.01 -1.31 -9.84
CA HIS A 464 -2.64 -1.40 -11.26
C HIS A 464 -3.77 -1.00 -12.21
N MET A 465 -5.02 -1.35 -11.88
CA MET A 465 -6.20 -0.92 -12.64
C MET A 465 -6.38 0.61 -12.60
N PHE A 466 -5.94 1.26 -11.51
CA PHE A 466 -5.88 2.72 -11.39
C PHE A 466 -4.62 3.34 -12.02
N GLY A 467 -3.71 2.54 -12.56
CA GLY A 467 -2.57 3.02 -13.34
C GLY A 467 -1.26 3.13 -12.56
N LEU A 468 -1.16 2.49 -11.41
CA LEU A 468 0.08 2.40 -10.64
C LEU A 468 0.91 1.20 -11.09
N GLY A 469 2.24 1.33 -11.09
CA GLY A 469 3.16 0.20 -11.20
C GLY A 469 3.64 -0.26 -9.82
N ASP A 470 4.13 -1.50 -9.70
CA ASP A 470 4.62 -1.96 -8.39
C ASP A 470 5.86 -1.21 -7.90
N GLU A 471 5.92 -1.12 -6.59
CA GLU A 471 6.98 -0.54 -5.79
C GLU A 471 7.89 -1.59 -5.15
N TYR A 472 7.58 -2.89 -5.24
CA TYR A 472 8.50 -3.93 -4.72
C TYR A 472 9.63 -4.23 -5.72
N PRO A 473 10.88 -4.48 -5.27
CA PRO A 473 11.98 -4.87 -6.14
C PRO A 473 11.82 -6.32 -6.63
N THR A 474 12.22 -6.59 -7.88
CA THR A 474 12.43 -7.96 -8.37
C THR A 474 13.61 -8.61 -7.65
N PRO A 475 13.83 -9.95 -7.73
CA PRO A 475 15.03 -10.59 -7.18
C PRO A 475 16.34 -9.88 -7.54
N ASP A 476 17.36 -9.95 -6.69
CA ASP A 476 18.61 -9.19 -6.86
C ASP A 476 19.26 -9.45 -8.23
N GLY A 477 19.59 -8.38 -8.97
CA GLY A 477 20.07 -8.47 -10.35
C GLY A 477 18.95 -8.69 -11.38
N GLY A 478 17.70 -8.47 -10.98
CA GLY A 478 16.51 -8.53 -11.83
C GLY A 478 16.27 -7.24 -12.61
N SER A 479 15.07 -7.12 -13.19
CA SER A 479 14.70 -5.95 -14.01
C SER A 479 14.41 -4.68 -13.19
N ARG A 480 14.17 -4.82 -11.89
CA ARG A 480 13.87 -3.72 -10.96
C ARG A 480 14.59 -3.98 -9.64
N ASP A 481 15.81 -3.46 -9.52
CA ASP A 481 16.60 -3.52 -8.28
C ASP A 481 16.07 -2.52 -7.24
N VAL A 482 16.44 -2.71 -5.98
CA VAL A 482 16.17 -1.74 -4.89
C VAL A 482 16.69 -0.35 -5.28
N GLY A 483 15.88 0.68 -5.09
CA GLY A 483 16.19 2.07 -5.46
C GLY A 483 15.83 2.43 -6.92
N THR A 484 15.37 1.47 -7.73
CA THR A 484 14.94 1.75 -9.11
C THR A 484 13.64 2.55 -9.11
N ARG A 485 13.57 3.64 -9.87
CA ARG A 485 12.37 4.46 -9.98
C ARG A 485 11.17 3.66 -10.53
N VAL A 486 10.00 3.84 -9.92
CA VAL A 486 8.77 3.11 -10.29
C VAL A 486 7.99 3.82 -11.40
N ALA A 487 7.05 3.11 -12.04
CA ALA A 487 6.36 3.59 -13.24
C ALA A 487 5.62 4.93 -13.04
N HIS A 488 5.00 5.12 -11.88
CA HIS A 488 4.17 6.29 -11.59
C HIS A 488 4.96 7.46 -10.96
N SER A 489 6.27 7.30 -10.73
CA SER A 489 7.10 8.32 -10.08
C SER A 489 7.21 9.63 -10.87
N ALA A 490 7.35 9.57 -12.20
CA ALA A 490 7.39 10.77 -13.04
C ALA A 490 6.15 11.64 -12.89
N LEU A 491 4.99 11.00 -12.92
CA LEU A 491 3.72 11.68 -12.83
C LEU A 491 3.57 12.30 -11.43
N ALA A 492 3.93 11.55 -10.38
CA ALA A 492 3.86 12.02 -8.99
C ALA A 492 4.75 13.24 -8.74
N GLU A 493 6.01 13.19 -9.17
CA GLU A 493 6.94 14.33 -9.07
C GLU A 493 6.49 15.55 -9.89
N THR A 494 5.74 15.33 -10.97
CA THR A 494 5.23 16.43 -11.82
C THR A 494 4.02 17.11 -11.20
N LEU A 495 3.11 16.33 -10.61
CA LEU A 495 1.80 16.84 -10.17
C LEU A 495 1.72 17.13 -8.66
N ILE A 496 2.62 16.57 -7.84
CA ILE A 496 2.59 16.74 -6.39
C ILE A 496 3.82 17.56 -5.96
N PRO A 497 3.65 18.84 -5.59
CA PRO A 497 4.72 19.68 -5.06
C PRO A 497 5.56 19.00 -3.98
N GLY A 498 6.89 19.02 -4.15
CA GLY A 498 7.84 18.48 -3.18
C GLY A 498 7.95 16.94 -3.17
N GLN A 499 7.14 16.22 -3.94
CA GLN A 499 7.22 14.77 -4.06
C GLN A 499 8.61 14.33 -4.49
N GLN A 500 9.20 13.42 -3.71
CA GLN A 500 10.48 12.81 -4.04
C GLN A 500 10.29 11.62 -4.98
N PRO A 501 11.34 11.19 -5.70
CA PRO A 501 11.28 10.00 -6.51
C PRO A 501 10.83 8.78 -5.71
N ILE A 502 9.81 8.11 -6.25
CA ILE A 502 9.28 6.86 -5.72
C ILE A 502 10.13 5.75 -6.31
N VAL A 503 10.75 4.98 -5.44
CA VAL A 503 11.73 3.96 -5.81
C VAL A 503 11.31 2.60 -5.30
N ALA A 504 11.76 1.56 -5.98
CA ALA A 504 11.42 0.20 -5.63
C ALA A 504 12.12 -0.21 -4.33
N HIS A 505 11.37 -0.64 -3.33
CA HIS A 505 11.88 -1.18 -2.07
C HIS A 505 10.78 -2.01 -1.40
N HIS A 506 11.05 -2.60 -0.24
CA HIS A 506 10.00 -3.25 0.55
C HIS A 506 9.57 -2.33 1.67
N ASP A 507 8.33 -1.88 1.65
CA ASP A 507 7.75 -1.08 2.72
C ASP A 507 6.26 -1.41 2.91
N GLU A 508 5.60 -0.61 3.74
CA GLU A 508 4.19 -0.73 4.06
C GLU A 508 3.25 -0.20 2.95
N SER A 509 3.79 0.29 1.83
CA SER A 509 3.00 0.77 0.70
C SER A 509 2.12 -0.34 0.12
N ILE A 510 0.87 0.00 -0.25
CA ILE A 510 -0.05 -0.92 -0.91
C ILE A 510 0.53 -1.43 -2.24
N MET A 511 1.34 -0.62 -2.93
CA MET A 511 1.99 -1.02 -4.18
C MET A 511 3.32 -1.77 -3.95
N SER A 512 3.73 -2.00 -2.70
CA SER A 512 4.88 -2.84 -2.33
C SER A 512 4.45 -4.10 -1.59
N ASN A 513 4.63 -4.17 -0.26
CA ASN A 513 4.37 -5.35 0.56
C ASN A 513 3.35 -5.07 1.68
N GLY A 514 2.78 -3.86 1.74
CA GLY A 514 1.90 -3.46 2.84
C GLY A 514 0.48 -3.14 2.39
N GLU A 515 -0.23 -2.40 3.23
CA GLU A 515 -1.64 -1.98 3.02
C GLU A 515 -1.81 -0.45 3.00
N VAL A 516 -0.73 0.32 3.13
CA VAL A 516 -0.81 1.77 3.23
C VAL A 516 -0.90 2.39 1.84
N ILE A 517 -2.06 2.99 1.55
CA ILE A 517 -2.22 3.87 0.40
C ILE A 517 -1.61 5.23 0.76
N ARG A 518 -0.63 5.68 -0.03
CA ARG A 518 0.14 6.91 0.14
C ARG A 518 -0.40 8.01 -0.78
N PRO A 519 -0.11 9.31 -0.53
CA PRO A 519 -0.62 10.42 -1.35
C PRO A 519 -0.29 10.27 -2.83
N HIS A 520 0.91 9.77 -3.16
CA HIS A 520 1.33 9.58 -4.55
C HIS A 520 0.59 8.48 -5.31
N HIS A 521 -0.15 7.60 -4.62
CA HIS A 521 -1.01 6.60 -5.27
C HIS A 521 -2.26 7.21 -5.88
N TYR A 522 -2.62 8.44 -5.50
CA TYR A 522 -3.76 9.17 -6.07
C TYR A 522 -3.40 9.99 -7.32
N VAL A 523 -2.13 9.93 -7.76
CA VAL A 523 -1.63 10.82 -8.81
C VAL A 523 -2.34 10.63 -10.17
N THR A 524 -2.80 9.43 -10.48
CA THR A 524 -3.54 9.17 -11.72
C THR A 524 -4.95 9.78 -11.68
N PHE A 525 -5.56 9.86 -10.50
CA PHE A 525 -6.83 10.57 -10.30
C PHE A 525 -6.62 12.09 -10.37
N LEU A 526 -5.54 12.60 -9.79
CA LEU A 526 -5.14 14.01 -9.88
C LEU A 526 -4.92 14.44 -11.35
N GLU A 527 -4.28 13.57 -12.13
CA GLU A 527 -4.11 13.77 -13.57
C GLU A 527 -5.45 13.81 -14.31
N ALA A 528 -6.36 12.87 -14.01
CA ALA A 528 -7.69 12.84 -14.61
C ALA A 528 -8.47 14.14 -14.29
N LEU A 529 -8.41 14.61 -13.04
CA LEU A 529 -8.98 15.89 -12.61
C LEU A 529 -8.42 17.05 -13.43
N GLY A 530 -7.10 17.21 -13.47
CA GLY A 530 -6.46 18.30 -14.23
C GLY A 530 -6.79 18.24 -15.72
N THR A 531 -6.90 17.02 -16.28
CA THR A 531 -7.24 16.82 -17.70
C THR A 531 -8.68 17.23 -18.00
N MET A 532 -9.66 16.73 -17.24
CA MET A 532 -11.09 16.98 -17.52
C MET A 532 -11.51 18.42 -17.25
N THR A 533 -10.77 19.13 -16.38
CA THR A 533 -11.02 20.53 -16.03
C THR A 533 -10.11 21.52 -16.76
N HIS A 534 -9.14 21.05 -17.55
CA HIS A 534 -8.11 21.87 -18.20
C HIS A 534 -7.24 22.70 -17.23
N THR A 535 -6.98 22.19 -16.03
CA THR A 535 -6.22 22.85 -14.95
C THR A 535 -5.04 22.02 -14.44
N THR A 536 -4.42 21.21 -15.32
CA THR A 536 -3.24 20.40 -14.97
C THR A 536 -2.16 21.25 -14.29
N GLY A 537 -1.68 20.79 -13.13
CA GLY A 537 -0.66 21.49 -12.33
C GLY A 537 -1.20 22.59 -11.40
N GLN A 538 -2.52 22.80 -11.32
CA GLN A 538 -3.16 23.73 -10.39
C GLN A 538 -3.83 23.02 -9.21
N TRP A 539 -3.42 21.79 -8.94
CA TRP A 539 -3.95 20.96 -7.86
C TRP A 539 -2.81 20.37 -7.06
N ASP A 540 -3.04 20.17 -5.78
CA ASP A 540 -2.13 19.49 -4.87
C ASP A 540 -2.90 18.48 -4.01
N VAL A 541 -2.21 17.49 -3.46
CA VAL A 541 -2.77 16.39 -2.67
C VAL A 541 -2.56 16.67 -1.19
N GLY A 542 -3.67 16.73 -0.44
CA GLY A 542 -3.67 16.81 1.00
C GLY A 542 -4.31 15.57 1.64
N PRO A 543 -4.23 15.43 2.97
CA PRO A 543 -4.97 14.39 3.66
C PRO A 543 -6.47 14.55 3.44
N GLY A 544 -7.21 13.44 3.40
CA GLY A 544 -8.67 13.47 3.39
C GLY A 544 -9.25 14.01 4.70
N ALA A 545 -10.57 14.23 4.73
CA ALA A 545 -11.29 14.59 5.96
C ALA A 545 -11.31 13.45 7.01
N GLY A 546 -10.77 12.28 6.68
CA GLY A 546 -10.58 11.14 7.58
C GLY A 546 -9.44 11.35 8.60
N PRO A 547 -9.27 10.41 9.55
CA PRO A 547 -8.16 10.46 10.49
C PRO A 547 -6.83 10.40 9.73
N THR A 548 -6.11 11.52 9.70
CA THR A 548 -4.75 11.61 9.16
C THR A 548 -3.86 10.55 9.79
N GLY A 549 -3.40 9.59 8.99
CA GLY A 549 -2.28 8.73 9.36
C GLY A 549 -1.01 9.56 9.58
N PRO A 550 -0.07 9.08 10.42
CA PRO A 550 1.13 9.83 10.73
C PRO A 550 2.10 9.90 9.53
N GLY A 551 2.40 11.12 9.07
CA GLY A 551 3.77 11.47 8.63
C GLY A 551 4.13 11.49 7.14
N ASP A 552 3.25 11.16 6.21
CA ASP A 552 3.65 10.97 4.80
C ASP A 552 3.66 12.22 3.91
N PHE A 553 3.30 13.39 4.44
CA PHE A 553 3.34 14.61 3.64
C PHE A 553 4.72 15.27 3.75
N PRO A 554 5.31 15.73 2.64
CA PRO A 554 6.39 16.69 2.71
C PRO A 554 5.86 17.91 3.50
N MET A 555 6.35 18.08 4.73
CA MET A 555 6.04 19.26 5.53
C MET A 555 6.46 20.47 4.69
N ARG A 556 5.50 21.32 4.31
CA ARG A 556 5.79 22.61 3.68
C ARG A 556 6.84 23.30 4.54
N GLY A 557 8.00 23.59 3.95
CA GLY A 557 9.13 24.13 4.70
C GLY A 557 8.70 25.35 5.50
N ALA A 558 9.04 25.41 6.79
CA ALA A 558 8.61 26.46 7.71
C ALA A 558 9.03 27.90 7.30
N ASP A 559 9.83 28.04 6.24
CA ASP A 559 10.37 29.29 5.73
C ASP A 559 9.73 29.78 4.41
N GLU A 560 8.73 29.08 3.85
CA GLU A 560 7.99 29.64 2.71
C GLU A 560 6.98 30.68 3.17
N PRO A 561 7.06 31.94 2.70
CA PRO A 561 6.04 32.93 3.00
C PRO A 561 4.70 32.45 2.43
N VAL A 562 3.68 32.43 3.28
CA VAL A 562 2.29 32.27 2.85
C VAL A 562 2.01 33.38 1.83
N PRO A 563 1.67 33.07 0.57
CA PRO A 563 1.23 34.10 -0.36
C PRO A 563 0.00 34.78 0.25
N ALA A 564 0.07 36.11 0.32
CA ALA A 564 -0.93 36.95 0.97
C ALA A 564 -2.24 37.04 0.17
#